data_AF-A0A812IVQ0-F1
#
_entry.id   AF-A0A812IVQ0-F1
#
_cell.length_a   1.000
_cell.length_b   1.000
_cell.length_c   1.000
_cell.angle_alpha   90.00
_cell.angle_beta   90.00
_cell.angle_gamma   90.00
#
_symmetry.space_group_name_H-M   'P 1'
#
loop_
_entity.id
_entity.type
_entity.pdbx_description
1 polymer ?
#
loop_
_entity_poly.entity_id
_entity_poly.type
_entity_poly.pdbx_seq_one_letter_code
_entity_poly.pdbx_strand_id
1 'polypeptide(L)'
;WLTHQESMAGPPSTIPAKGISSPATRAGLLLNELQYSPEPVLDSVLQLLQFAYEQDPGRPGTGRENLILFILRLAVRVESHAKLVLQRARGATTGVGARQVAPRQDKLEILQERVKLLSGVLRNAGLEMMLQWASQAVKRKPRKLDTAARVHAHIAFLFKNHQPENVRDVSLFMASQVFVIMNSFKPSSKRSSSSHLLGVGEFELFDVFERWRTPVATWLREHVKEAAIVMENVERVVTCKGTADITMPDANRVWREMPHEPGNWASSPIRTEHSPDTAVPGETYRQWLLRTYHKTSEGSGAEIVVSVNQGRYHCRDAGLQLLPERVLLAPHLQEAWSRQVARSAKLR
;
A
#
# COMPACT_ATOMS: atom_id res chain seq x y z
N TRP A 1 7.83 -43.81 16.19
CA TRP A 1 8.89 -43.17 16.99
C TRP A 1 8.42 -41.83 17.57
N LEU A 2 7.84 -40.93 16.76
CA LEU A 2 7.15 -39.71 17.25
C LEU A 2 6.01 -40.01 18.26
N THR A 3 5.22 -41.06 18.01
CA THR A 3 4.12 -41.51 18.90
C THR A 3 4.57 -42.04 20.27
N HIS A 4 5.84 -42.42 20.45
CA HIS A 4 6.36 -42.90 21.75
C HIS A 4 7.00 -41.78 22.58
N GLN A 5 7.44 -40.69 21.94
CA GLN A 5 7.88 -39.50 22.67
C GLN A 5 6.69 -38.62 23.10
N GLU A 6 5.63 -38.56 22.29
CA GLU A 6 4.39 -37.86 22.62
C GLU A 6 3.62 -38.50 23.79
N SER A 7 3.72 -39.82 23.98
CA SER A 7 3.08 -40.50 25.13
C SER A 7 3.82 -40.30 26.45
N MET A 8 5.10 -39.91 26.43
CA MET A 8 5.91 -39.67 27.63
C MET A 8 5.96 -38.19 28.04
N ALA A 9 5.74 -37.27 27.11
CA ALA A 9 5.68 -35.84 27.41
C ALA A 9 4.24 -35.45 27.79
N GLY A 10 3.93 -35.50 29.08
CA GLY A 10 2.66 -34.97 29.61
C GLY A 10 2.44 -33.48 29.24
N PRO A 11 1.20 -32.97 29.37
CA PRO A 11 0.88 -31.58 29.07
C PRO A 11 1.79 -30.63 29.89
N PRO A 12 2.29 -29.53 29.29
CA PRO A 12 3.23 -28.65 29.96
C PRO A 12 2.61 -28.03 31.21
N SER A 13 3.35 -28.06 32.32
CA SER A 13 2.90 -27.53 33.62
C SER A 13 2.82 -26.00 33.68
N THR A 14 3.39 -25.29 32.70
CA THR A 14 3.32 -23.83 32.57
C THR A 14 3.17 -23.42 31.10
N ILE A 15 2.38 -22.38 30.84
CA ILE A 15 2.31 -21.71 29.53
C ILE A 15 2.91 -20.30 29.69
N PRO A 16 4.04 -19.98 29.02
CA PRO A 16 4.81 -20.81 28.09
C PRO A 16 5.64 -21.92 28.77
N ALA A 17 5.90 -23.01 28.05
CA ALA A 17 6.74 -24.11 28.53
C ALA A 17 8.21 -23.66 28.68
N LYS A 18 8.88 -24.09 29.76
CA LYS A 18 10.26 -23.70 30.07
C LYS A 18 11.33 -24.41 29.23
N GLY A 19 11.00 -25.57 28.65
CA GLY A 19 11.92 -26.39 27.86
C GLY A 19 11.63 -26.37 26.35
N ILE A 20 12.69 -26.53 25.55
CA ILE A 20 12.64 -26.63 24.07
C ILE A 20 12.04 -27.98 23.62
N SER A 21 12.01 -28.98 24.51
CA SER A 21 11.56 -30.35 24.26
C SER A 21 10.04 -30.55 24.31
N SER A 22 9.26 -29.53 24.69
CA SER A 22 7.80 -29.63 24.64
C SER A 22 7.36 -29.59 23.17
N PRO A 23 6.69 -30.64 22.64
CA PRO A 23 6.22 -30.63 21.27
C PRO A 23 5.36 -29.38 21.06
N ALA A 24 5.73 -28.65 20.02
CA ALA A 24 5.26 -27.31 19.78
C ALA A 24 3.72 -27.26 19.72
N THR A 25 3.15 -26.23 20.37
CA THR A 25 1.76 -25.79 20.22
C THR A 25 1.28 -25.88 18.77
N ARG A 26 -0.03 -26.02 18.48
CA ARG A 26 -0.65 -26.14 17.12
C ARG A 26 -0.01 -25.32 15.96
N ALA A 27 0.63 -24.18 16.23
CA ALA A 27 1.43 -23.39 15.26
C ALA A 27 2.77 -24.03 14.82
N GLY A 28 3.23 -25.06 15.53
CA GLY A 28 4.48 -25.77 15.29
C GLY A 28 4.39 -26.92 14.31
N LEU A 29 3.18 -27.39 13.95
CA LEU A 29 3.04 -28.45 12.94
C LEU A 29 3.53 -27.99 11.57
N LEU A 30 3.12 -26.81 11.10
CA LEU A 30 3.58 -26.30 9.80
C LEU A 30 5.08 -26.03 9.78
N LEU A 31 5.63 -25.41 10.84
CA LEU A 31 7.07 -25.17 10.93
C LEU A 31 7.84 -26.50 11.02
N ASN A 32 7.31 -27.51 11.71
CA ASN A 32 7.87 -28.85 11.74
C ASN A 32 7.89 -29.46 10.34
N GLU A 33 6.75 -29.52 9.64
CA GLU A 33 6.70 -30.04 8.27
C GLU A 33 7.65 -29.30 7.33
N LEU A 34 7.73 -27.97 7.40
CA LEU A 34 8.67 -27.20 6.56
C LEU A 34 10.15 -27.48 6.87
N GLN A 35 10.48 -27.98 8.07
CA GLN A 35 11.85 -28.31 8.47
C GLN A 35 12.23 -29.76 8.13
N TYR A 36 11.29 -30.69 8.19
CA TYR A 36 11.55 -32.13 8.01
C TYR A 36 11.12 -32.66 6.63
N SER A 37 10.07 -32.07 6.06
CA SER A 37 9.35 -32.51 4.86
C SER A 37 8.78 -31.30 4.09
N PRO A 38 9.62 -30.36 3.61
CA PRO A 38 9.13 -29.17 2.90
C PRO A 38 8.43 -29.48 1.58
N GLU A 39 8.81 -30.56 0.90
CA GLU A 39 8.35 -30.90 -0.45
C GLU A 39 6.84 -31.14 -0.50
N PRO A 40 6.24 -32.06 0.30
CA PRO A 40 4.80 -32.31 0.25
C PRO A 40 3.97 -31.07 0.55
N VAL A 41 4.42 -30.21 1.48
CA VAL A 41 3.71 -28.99 1.86
C VAL A 41 3.74 -27.97 0.72
N LEU A 42 4.92 -27.65 0.21
CA LEU A 42 5.09 -26.62 -0.81
C LEU A 42 4.52 -27.05 -2.16
N ASP A 43 4.71 -28.32 -2.55
CA ASP A 43 4.16 -28.86 -3.79
C ASP A 43 2.62 -28.89 -3.74
N SER A 44 2.02 -29.20 -2.59
CA SER A 44 0.55 -29.12 -2.41
C SER A 44 0.04 -27.68 -2.55
N VAL A 45 0.75 -26.70 -1.98
CA VAL A 45 0.38 -25.28 -2.12
C VAL A 45 0.51 -24.81 -3.56
N LEU A 46 1.55 -25.23 -4.27
CA LEU A 46 1.74 -24.95 -5.69
C LEU A 46 0.60 -25.53 -6.54
N GLN A 47 0.19 -26.77 -6.26
CA GLN A 47 -0.97 -27.40 -6.93
C GLN A 47 -2.27 -26.65 -6.65
N LEU A 48 -2.49 -26.19 -5.42
CA LEU A 48 -3.65 -25.36 -5.09
C LEU A 48 -3.63 -24.03 -5.86
N LEU A 49 -2.46 -23.37 -5.99
CA LEU A 49 -2.33 -22.14 -6.78
C LEU A 49 -2.59 -22.39 -8.27
N GLN A 50 -2.08 -23.50 -8.81
CA GLN A 50 -2.37 -23.92 -10.18
C GLN A 50 -3.87 -24.12 -10.39
N PHE A 51 -4.53 -24.83 -9.47
CA PHE A 51 -5.98 -24.98 -9.48
C PHE A 51 -6.69 -23.62 -9.42
N ALA A 52 -6.27 -22.72 -8.54
CA ALA A 52 -6.87 -21.38 -8.45
C ALA A 52 -6.78 -20.61 -9.76
N TYR A 53 -5.66 -20.72 -10.48
CA TYR A 53 -5.46 -20.11 -11.79
C TYR A 53 -6.35 -20.73 -12.87
N GLU A 54 -6.46 -22.06 -12.92
CA GLU A 54 -7.36 -22.75 -13.86
C GLU A 54 -8.83 -22.42 -13.62
N GLN A 55 -9.19 -22.12 -12.37
CA GLN A 55 -10.53 -21.72 -11.98
C GLN A 55 -10.78 -20.21 -12.12
N ASP A 56 -9.81 -19.42 -12.57
CA ASP A 56 -9.91 -17.96 -12.67
C ASP A 56 -10.97 -17.55 -13.72
N PRO A 57 -12.05 -16.87 -13.31
CA PRO A 57 -13.04 -16.32 -14.25
C PRO A 57 -12.62 -15.01 -14.92
N GLY A 58 -11.41 -14.51 -14.64
CA GLY A 58 -10.86 -13.24 -15.14
C GLY A 58 -11.53 -11.99 -14.56
N ARG A 59 -12.35 -12.12 -13.50
CA ARG A 59 -13.10 -11.04 -12.86
C ARG A 59 -13.53 -11.36 -11.43
N PRO A 60 -13.63 -10.37 -10.54
CA PRO A 60 -14.18 -10.58 -9.21
C PRO A 60 -15.71 -10.66 -9.21
N GLY A 61 -16.30 -11.04 -8.09
CA GLY A 61 -17.74 -11.15 -7.88
C GLY A 61 -18.35 -12.47 -8.35
N THR A 62 -17.56 -13.55 -8.47
CA THR A 62 -18.01 -14.86 -8.94
C THR A 62 -18.08 -15.87 -7.80
N GLY A 63 -18.78 -17.00 -8.00
CA GLY A 63 -18.90 -18.04 -6.97
C GLY A 63 -17.58 -18.66 -6.51
N ARG A 64 -16.49 -18.54 -7.29
CA ARG A 64 -15.17 -19.08 -6.98
C ARG A 64 -14.19 -18.06 -6.37
N GLU A 65 -14.60 -16.79 -6.31
CA GLU A 65 -13.75 -15.68 -5.82
C GLU A 65 -13.15 -15.98 -4.45
N ASN A 66 -13.99 -16.34 -3.47
CA ASN A 66 -13.55 -16.56 -2.09
C ASN A 66 -12.55 -17.71 -1.97
N LEU A 67 -12.68 -18.75 -2.80
CA LEU A 67 -11.78 -19.90 -2.82
C LEU A 67 -10.40 -19.50 -3.36
N ILE A 68 -10.37 -18.80 -4.50
CA ILE A 68 -9.13 -18.30 -5.11
C ILE A 68 -8.40 -17.36 -4.13
N LEU A 69 -9.12 -16.40 -3.55
CA LEU A 69 -8.57 -15.48 -2.56
C LEU A 69 -8.06 -16.21 -1.31
N PHE A 70 -8.75 -17.25 -0.86
CA PHE A 70 -8.28 -18.09 0.25
C PHE A 70 -6.96 -18.80 -0.08
N ILE A 71 -6.86 -19.39 -1.27
CA ILE A 71 -5.66 -20.10 -1.73
C ILE A 71 -4.46 -19.14 -1.82
N LEU A 72 -4.65 -17.95 -2.40
CA LEU A 72 -3.59 -16.92 -2.45
C LEU A 72 -3.11 -16.54 -1.04
N ARG A 73 -4.03 -16.31 -0.10
CA ARG A 73 -3.66 -15.97 1.28
C ARG A 73 -2.92 -17.12 1.97
N LEU A 74 -3.38 -18.35 1.79
CA LEU A 74 -2.73 -19.55 2.33
C LEU A 74 -1.30 -19.64 1.81
N ALA A 75 -1.10 -19.49 0.50
CA ALA A 75 0.20 -19.55 -0.13
C ALA A 75 1.18 -18.49 0.41
N VAL A 76 0.76 -17.22 0.50
CA VAL A 76 1.58 -16.15 1.09
C VAL A 76 1.93 -16.45 2.56
N ARG A 77 1.00 -17.02 3.33
CA ARG A 77 1.28 -17.39 4.72
C ARG A 77 2.28 -18.55 4.80
N VAL A 78 2.13 -19.60 3.99
CA VAL A 78 3.10 -20.71 3.95
C VAL A 78 4.48 -20.21 3.53
N GLU A 79 4.55 -19.36 2.50
CA GLU A 79 5.78 -18.70 2.07
C GLU A 79 6.43 -17.90 3.22
N SER A 80 5.63 -17.20 4.04
CA SER A 80 6.12 -16.45 5.21
C SER A 80 6.83 -17.37 6.21
N HIS A 81 6.22 -18.52 6.52
CA HIS A 81 6.78 -19.50 7.46
C HIS A 81 8.04 -20.17 6.88
N ALA A 82 8.03 -20.50 5.60
CA ALA A 82 9.20 -21.08 4.93
C ALA A 82 10.38 -20.09 4.88
N LYS A 83 10.12 -18.81 4.58
CA LYS A 83 11.12 -17.74 4.66
C LYS A 83 11.66 -17.55 6.09
N LEU A 84 10.83 -17.72 7.12
CA LEU A 84 11.29 -17.69 8.52
C LEU A 84 12.30 -18.81 8.80
N VAL A 85 12.03 -20.04 8.33
CA VAL A 85 12.99 -21.17 8.46
C VAL A 85 14.32 -20.85 7.76
N LEU A 86 14.28 -20.31 6.54
CA LEU A 86 15.48 -19.92 5.80
C LEU A 86 16.25 -18.77 6.47
N GLN A 87 15.55 -17.78 7.03
CA GLN A 87 16.18 -16.68 7.79
C GLN A 87 16.88 -17.19 9.04
N ARG A 88 16.29 -18.17 9.74
CA ARG A 88 16.92 -18.85 10.88
C ARG A 88 18.15 -19.63 10.49
N ALA A 89 18.13 -20.30 9.35
CA ALA A 89 19.29 -21.03 8.86
C ALA A 89 20.48 -20.10 8.59
N ARG A 90 20.20 -18.83 8.24
CA ARG A 90 21.19 -17.77 8.01
C ARG A 90 21.63 -17.04 9.29
N GLY A 91 21.19 -17.49 10.47
CA GLY A 91 21.62 -16.93 11.75
C GLY A 91 20.78 -15.75 12.27
N ALA A 92 19.62 -15.46 11.69
CA ALA A 92 18.73 -14.43 12.24
C ALA A 92 18.25 -14.81 13.65
N THR A 93 18.49 -13.96 14.65
CA THR A 93 18.19 -14.28 16.07
C THR A 93 16.83 -13.71 16.54
N THR A 94 16.23 -12.79 15.81
CA THR A 94 14.98 -12.08 16.17
C THR A 94 13.74 -12.63 15.44
N GLY A 95 12.54 -12.54 16.04
CA GLY A 95 11.24 -12.84 15.41
C GLY A 95 10.25 -13.67 16.26
N VAL A 96 8.94 -13.52 16.03
CA VAL A 96 7.91 -14.38 16.63
C VAL A 96 8.08 -15.81 16.07
N GLY A 97 8.13 -16.83 16.93
CA GLY A 97 8.41 -18.22 16.52
C GLY A 97 9.90 -18.59 16.48
N ALA A 98 10.80 -17.63 16.75
CA ALA A 98 12.25 -17.79 16.84
C ALA A 98 12.74 -19.07 17.53
N ARG A 99 12.10 -19.36 18.67
CA ARG A 99 12.51 -20.41 19.60
C ARG A 99 12.09 -21.81 19.14
N GLN A 100 11.24 -21.90 18.13
CA GLN A 100 10.62 -23.16 17.65
C GLN A 100 11.18 -23.65 16.32
N VAL A 101 12.22 -22.98 15.79
CA VAL A 101 12.79 -23.26 14.48
C VAL A 101 14.26 -23.66 14.65
N ALA A 102 14.55 -24.92 14.36
CA ALA A 102 15.87 -25.54 14.28
C ALA A 102 16.08 -26.08 12.84
N PRO A 103 16.51 -25.21 11.90
CA PRO A 103 16.58 -25.56 10.48
C PRO A 103 17.49 -26.75 10.21
N ARG A 104 16.99 -27.71 9.42
CA ARG A 104 17.74 -28.89 9.01
C ARG A 104 18.57 -28.61 7.76
N GLN A 105 19.89 -28.74 7.89
CA GLN A 105 20.83 -28.44 6.81
C GLN A 105 20.58 -29.26 5.55
N ASP A 106 20.20 -30.54 5.70
CA ASP A 106 19.87 -31.47 4.62
C ASP A 106 18.61 -31.09 3.82
N LYS A 107 17.76 -30.19 4.35
CA LYS A 107 16.52 -29.75 3.72
C LYS A 107 16.54 -28.31 3.22
N LEU A 108 17.60 -27.55 3.50
CA LEU A 108 17.64 -26.11 3.18
C LEU A 108 17.64 -25.82 1.69
N GLU A 109 18.40 -26.58 0.90
CA GLU A 109 18.50 -26.37 -0.54
C GLU A 109 17.15 -26.56 -1.21
N ILE A 110 16.48 -27.68 -0.90
CA ILE A 110 15.15 -28.02 -1.39
C ILE A 110 14.12 -26.97 -0.95
N LEU A 111 14.14 -26.59 0.33
CA LEU A 111 13.27 -25.54 0.86
C LEU A 111 13.48 -24.22 0.12
N GLN A 112 14.73 -23.82 -0.13
CA GLN A 112 15.05 -22.57 -0.83
C GLN A 112 14.59 -22.59 -2.28
N GLU A 113 14.79 -23.70 -3.00
CA GLU A 113 14.32 -23.87 -4.38
C GLU A 113 12.79 -23.75 -4.46
N ARG A 114 12.07 -24.50 -3.61
CA ARG A 114 10.60 -24.51 -3.60
C ARG A 114 9.99 -23.19 -3.15
N VAL A 115 10.60 -22.51 -2.18
CA VAL A 115 10.20 -21.15 -1.81
C VAL A 115 10.40 -20.18 -2.97
N LYS A 116 11.52 -20.26 -3.70
CA LYS A 116 11.76 -19.42 -4.88
C LYS A 116 10.70 -19.65 -5.95
N LEU A 117 10.32 -20.90 -6.20
CA LEU A 117 9.26 -21.25 -7.13
C LEU A 117 7.90 -20.68 -6.68
N LEU A 118 7.53 -20.88 -5.41
CA LEU A 118 6.30 -20.33 -4.83
C LEU A 118 6.24 -18.81 -4.91
N SER A 119 7.32 -18.11 -4.54
CA SER A 119 7.43 -16.66 -4.69
C SER A 119 7.25 -16.24 -6.15
N GLY A 120 7.85 -16.96 -7.10
CA GLY A 120 7.71 -16.70 -8.52
C GLY A 120 6.26 -16.80 -9.01
N VAL A 121 5.54 -17.86 -8.62
CA VAL A 121 4.12 -18.03 -8.98
C VAL A 121 3.25 -16.92 -8.40
N LEU A 122 3.46 -16.55 -7.13
CA LEU A 122 2.72 -15.47 -6.47
C LEU A 122 3.00 -14.10 -7.11
N ARG A 123 4.27 -13.79 -7.42
CA ARG A 123 4.69 -12.50 -8.00
C ARG A 123 4.28 -12.32 -9.45
N ASN A 124 4.18 -13.42 -10.19
CA ASN A 124 3.83 -13.39 -11.60
C ASN A 124 2.34 -13.70 -11.75
N ALA A 125 1.96 -14.96 -11.93
CA ALA A 125 0.59 -15.38 -12.21
C ALA A 125 -0.43 -14.87 -11.18
N GLY A 126 -0.10 -14.98 -9.88
CA GLY A 126 -0.99 -14.52 -8.80
C GLY A 126 -1.24 -13.01 -8.83
N LEU A 127 -0.19 -12.22 -9.03
CA LEU A 127 -0.28 -10.77 -9.11
C LEU A 127 -1.01 -10.31 -10.38
N GLU A 128 -0.67 -10.85 -11.55
CA GLU A 128 -1.35 -10.48 -12.81
C GLU A 128 -2.85 -10.78 -12.77
N MET A 129 -3.24 -11.95 -12.25
CA MET A 129 -4.64 -12.30 -12.03
C MET A 129 -5.33 -11.24 -11.16
N MET A 130 -4.67 -10.78 -10.09
CA MET A 130 -5.24 -9.78 -9.20
C MET A 130 -5.31 -8.38 -9.81
N LEU A 131 -4.33 -7.99 -10.61
CA LEU A 131 -4.35 -6.72 -11.36
C LEU A 131 -5.47 -6.73 -12.41
N GLN A 132 -5.67 -7.84 -13.10
CA GLN A 132 -6.79 -8.02 -14.03
C GLN A 132 -8.12 -7.87 -13.28
N TRP A 133 -8.27 -8.50 -12.11
CA TRP A 133 -9.48 -8.38 -11.30
C TRP A 133 -9.72 -6.95 -10.81
N ALA A 134 -8.67 -6.23 -10.40
CA ALA A 134 -8.76 -4.82 -10.00
C ALA A 134 -9.29 -3.96 -11.15
N SER A 135 -8.78 -4.17 -12.38
CA SER A 135 -9.25 -3.48 -13.58
C SER A 135 -10.74 -3.68 -13.83
N GLN A 136 -11.24 -4.90 -13.63
CA GLN A 136 -12.63 -5.26 -13.86
C GLN A 136 -13.54 -4.77 -12.73
N ALA A 137 -13.04 -4.73 -11.49
CA ALA A 137 -13.77 -4.23 -10.34
C ALA A 137 -14.16 -2.77 -10.51
N VAL A 138 -13.23 -1.93 -10.97
CA VAL A 138 -13.44 -0.49 -11.17
C VAL A 138 -14.42 -0.20 -12.33
N LYS A 139 -14.36 -0.99 -13.41
CA LYS A 139 -15.25 -0.83 -14.58
C LYS A 139 -16.72 -1.16 -14.29
N ARG A 140 -17.02 -2.05 -13.34
CA ARG A 140 -18.34 -2.69 -13.20
C ARG A 140 -19.35 -1.97 -12.30
N LYS A 141 -19.39 -0.64 -12.39
CA LYS A 141 -20.22 0.34 -11.67
C LYS A 141 -19.47 0.98 -10.47
N PRO A 142 -19.45 2.33 -10.37
CA PRO A 142 -18.73 3.07 -9.33
C PRO A 142 -19.21 2.82 -7.88
N ARG A 143 -20.28 2.05 -7.69
CA ARG A 143 -20.86 1.72 -6.37
C ARG A 143 -20.34 0.42 -5.75
N LYS A 144 -19.43 -0.32 -6.39
CA LYS A 144 -18.83 -1.56 -5.84
C LYS A 144 -17.38 -1.39 -5.39
N LEU A 145 -17.10 -0.28 -4.69
CA LEU A 145 -15.77 0.01 -4.15
C LEU A 145 -15.30 -1.08 -3.17
N ASP A 146 -16.21 -1.77 -2.49
CA ASP A 146 -15.88 -2.87 -1.59
C ASP A 146 -15.21 -4.05 -2.30
N THR A 147 -15.66 -4.39 -3.51
CA THR A 147 -15.05 -5.45 -4.32
C THR A 147 -13.65 -5.04 -4.79
N ALA A 148 -13.49 -3.80 -5.23
CA ALA A 148 -12.18 -3.26 -5.62
C ALA A 148 -11.22 -3.22 -4.43
N ALA A 149 -11.69 -2.76 -3.27
CA ALA A 149 -10.89 -2.69 -2.05
C ALA A 149 -10.48 -4.08 -1.55
N ARG A 150 -11.38 -5.07 -1.64
CA ARG A 150 -11.02 -6.48 -1.39
C ARG A 150 -9.90 -6.94 -2.29
N VAL A 151 -9.97 -6.69 -3.60
CA VAL A 151 -8.90 -7.08 -4.53
C VAL A 151 -7.59 -6.37 -4.18
N HIS A 152 -7.62 -5.05 -3.95
CA HIS A 152 -6.44 -4.29 -3.53
C HIS A 152 -5.85 -4.76 -2.20
N ALA A 153 -6.68 -5.20 -1.25
CA ALA A 153 -6.18 -5.80 -0.01
C ALA A 153 -5.36 -7.06 -0.29
N HIS A 154 -5.76 -7.89 -1.27
CA HIS A 154 -4.99 -9.08 -1.66
C HIS A 154 -3.75 -8.73 -2.47
N ILE A 155 -3.81 -7.71 -3.34
CA ILE A 155 -2.61 -7.19 -4.02
C ILE A 155 -1.57 -6.77 -2.98
N ALA A 156 -1.95 -5.93 -2.01
CA ALA A 156 -1.06 -5.55 -0.91
C ALA A 156 -0.56 -6.76 -0.12
N PHE A 157 -1.43 -7.75 0.12
CA PHE A 157 -1.07 -8.96 0.85
C PHE A 157 -0.02 -9.82 0.12
N LEU A 158 -0.03 -9.88 -1.21
CA LEU A 158 1.01 -10.56 -2.00
C LEU A 158 2.41 -9.98 -1.74
N PHE A 159 2.52 -8.72 -1.36
CA PHE A 159 3.79 -8.05 -1.03
C PHE A 159 4.28 -8.33 0.41
N LYS A 160 3.53 -9.08 1.24
CA LYS A 160 3.86 -9.34 2.66
C LYS A 160 5.29 -9.83 2.90
N ASN A 161 5.82 -10.64 1.99
CA ASN A 161 7.15 -11.27 2.10
C ASN A 161 8.19 -10.69 1.15
N HIS A 162 7.92 -9.50 0.62
CA HIS A 162 8.72 -8.85 -0.41
C HIS A 162 9.29 -7.53 0.10
N GLN A 163 10.33 -7.06 -0.55
CA GLN A 163 10.90 -5.72 -0.37
C GLN A 163 10.67 -4.92 -1.66
N PRO A 164 10.67 -3.58 -1.59
CA PRO A 164 10.58 -2.74 -2.77
C PRO A 164 11.83 -2.90 -3.65
N GLU A 165 11.71 -3.60 -4.77
CA GLU A 165 12.82 -3.83 -5.70
C GLU A 165 12.82 -2.84 -6.87
N ASN A 166 11.64 -2.43 -7.33
CA ASN A 166 11.47 -1.63 -8.54
C ASN A 166 10.22 -0.73 -8.45
N VAL A 167 10.11 0.21 -9.39
CA VAL A 167 8.98 1.15 -9.48
C VAL A 167 7.63 0.46 -9.56
N ARG A 168 7.54 -0.72 -10.20
CA ARG A 168 6.30 -1.50 -10.30
C ARG A 168 5.81 -1.90 -8.93
N ASP A 169 6.67 -2.57 -8.16
CA ASP A 169 6.33 -3.12 -6.84
C ASP A 169 5.87 -2.00 -5.90
N VAL A 170 6.62 -0.89 -5.86
CA VAL A 170 6.28 0.28 -5.04
C VAL A 170 4.96 0.90 -5.48
N SER A 171 4.76 1.08 -6.79
CA SER A 171 3.53 1.65 -7.35
C SER A 171 2.29 0.82 -7.04
N LEU A 172 2.37 -0.50 -7.27
CA LEU A 172 1.26 -1.43 -7.03
C LEU A 172 0.93 -1.52 -5.54
N PHE A 173 1.94 -1.59 -4.69
CA PHE A 173 1.77 -1.64 -3.25
C PHE A 173 1.13 -0.35 -2.71
N MET A 174 1.72 0.80 -3.02
CA MET A 174 1.24 2.11 -2.57
C MET A 174 -0.18 2.38 -3.02
N ALA A 175 -0.48 2.15 -4.30
CA ALA A 175 -1.83 2.32 -4.84
C ALA A 175 -2.84 1.44 -4.10
N SER A 176 -2.48 0.19 -3.82
CA SER A 176 -3.33 -0.75 -3.10
C SER A 176 -3.54 -0.38 -1.64
N GLN A 177 -2.49 0.01 -0.93
CA GLN A 177 -2.56 0.48 0.46
C GLN A 177 -3.49 1.69 0.58
N VAL A 178 -3.26 2.71 -0.26
CA VAL A 178 -4.06 3.94 -0.23
C VAL A 178 -5.52 3.66 -0.59
N PHE A 179 -5.75 2.84 -1.61
CA PHE A 179 -7.11 2.46 -2.03
C PHE A 179 -7.87 1.75 -0.90
N VAL A 180 -7.24 0.80 -0.21
CA VAL A 180 -7.86 0.07 0.91
C VAL A 180 -8.15 1.00 2.08
N ILE A 181 -7.20 1.85 2.46
CA ILE A 181 -7.37 2.79 3.59
C ILE A 181 -8.52 3.77 3.34
N MET A 182 -8.61 4.34 2.15
CA MET A 182 -9.67 5.30 1.84
C MET A 182 -11.06 4.66 1.72
N ASN A 183 -11.14 3.43 1.22
CA ASN A 183 -12.42 2.82 0.88
C ASN A 183 -12.95 1.86 1.95
N SER A 184 -12.11 1.27 2.80
CA SER A 184 -12.52 0.22 3.74
C SER A 184 -12.39 0.59 5.21
N PHE A 185 -11.48 1.49 5.58
CA PHE A 185 -11.25 1.88 6.98
C PHE A 185 -11.89 3.25 7.29
N LYS A 186 -13.23 3.32 7.29
CA LYS A 186 -13.98 4.54 7.64
C LYS A 186 -14.31 4.62 9.15
N PRO A 187 -14.21 5.80 9.79
CA PRO A 187 -14.51 5.96 11.22
C PRO A 187 -16.00 5.70 11.57
N SER A 188 -16.22 5.32 12.83
CA SER A 188 -17.27 4.51 13.45
C SER A 188 -18.75 4.93 13.38
N SER A 189 -19.21 5.77 12.46
CA SER A 189 -20.64 6.17 12.48
C SER A 189 -21.59 5.01 12.12
N LYS A 190 -21.14 4.01 11.35
CA LYS A 190 -21.89 2.79 11.04
C LYS A 190 -20.92 1.61 10.89
N ARG A 191 -20.44 1.04 12.01
CA ARG A 191 -19.75 -0.25 11.97
C ARG A 191 -20.77 -1.35 11.60
N SER A 192 -21.04 -1.53 10.30
CA SER A 192 -21.34 -2.88 9.83
C SER A 192 -20.09 -3.72 10.07
N SER A 193 -20.23 -5.02 10.31
CA SER A 193 -19.15 -5.99 10.57
C SER A 193 -18.14 -6.16 9.41
N SER A 194 -17.46 -5.07 9.02
CA SER A 194 -16.67 -4.93 7.79
C SER A 194 -15.37 -5.73 7.78
N SER A 195 -14.92 -6.23 8.94
CA SER A 195 -13.74 -7.10 9.06
C SER A 195 -13.82 -8.34 8.15
N HIS A 196 -15.02 -8.83 7.84
CA HIS A 196 -15.20 -9.98 6.94
C HIS A 196 -15.22 -9.61 5.45
N LEU A 197 -15.32 -8.32 5.10
CA LEU A 197 -15.51 -7.90 3.70
C LEU A 197 -14.25 -8.02 2.87
N LEU A 198 -13.06 -7.80 3.45
CA LEU A 198 -11.79 -7.85 2.72
C LEU A 198 -11.22 -9.26 2.58
N GLY A 199 -11.65 -10.22 3.40
CA GLY A 199 -11.14 -11.59 3.41
C GLY A 199 -9.71 -11.76 3.97
N VAL A 200 -8.95 -10.67 4.13
CA VAL A 200 -7.69 -10.63 4.89
C VAL A 200 -7.97 -9.99 6.25
N GLY A 201 -7.32 -10.48 7.32
CA GLY A 201 -7.47 -9.88 8.65
C GLY A 201 -6.88 -8.46 8.69
N GLU A 202 -7.60 -7.52 9.33
CA GLU A 202 -7.20 -6.11 9.38
C GLU A 202 -5.81 -5.92 9.99
N PHE A 203 -5.52 -6.58 11.12
CA PHE A 203 -4.19 -6.57 11.75
C PHE A 203 -3.10 -7.09 10.81
N GLU A 204 -3.42 -8.12 10.02
CA GLU A 204 -2.46 -8.71 9.10
C GLU A 204 -2.14 -7.75 7.94
N LEU A 205 -3.12 -6.97 7.48
CA LEU A 205 -2.90 -5.90 6.51
C LEU A 205 -2.09 -4.75 7.11
N PHE A 206 -2.39 -4.33 8.34
CA PHE A 206 -1.64 -3.28 9.02
C PHE A 206 -0.17 -3.69 9.22
N ASP A 207 0.10 -4.95 9.59
CA ASP A 207 1.47 -5.46 9.69
C ASP A 207 2.21 -5.38 8.34
N VAL A 208 1.52 -5.68 7.24
CA VAL A 208 2.08 -5.55 5.89
C VAL A 208 2.38 -4.09 5.54
N PHE A 209 1.45 -3.17 5.82
CA PHE A 209 1.64 -1.74 5.60
C PHE A 209 2.78 -1.17 6.45
N GLU A 210 2.85 -1.55 7.72
CA GLU A 210 3.91 -1.14 8.63
C GLU A 210 5.28 -1.59 8.14
N ARG A 211 5.39 -2.87 7.74
CA ARG A 211 6.64 -3.46 7.27
C ARG A 211 7.18 -2.76 6.01
N TRP A 212 6.30 -2.28 5.15
CA TRP A 212 6.67 -1.58 3.92
C TRP A 212 6.90 -0.08 4.08
N ARG A 213 6.45 0.54 5.19
CA ARG A 213 6.53 2.00 5.37
C ARG A 213 7.94 2.55 5.22
N THR A 214 8.89 2.07 6.03
CA THR A 214 10.27 2.55 5.99
C THR A 214 10.96 2.19 4.67
N PRO A 215 10.92 0.93 4.19
CA PRO A 215 11.52 0.58 2.91
C PRO A 215 11.01 1.42 1.73
N VAL A 216 9.69 1.65 1.63
CA VAL A 216 9.13 2.47 0.55
C VAL A 216 9.56 3.93 0.68
N ALA A 217 9.52 4.50 1.89
CA ALA A 217 9.94 5.88 2.10
C ALA A 217 11.41 6.10 1.73
N THR A 218 12.29 5.16 2.09
CA THR A 218 13.71 5.19 1.68
C THR A 218 13.85 5.06 0.16
N TRP A 219 13.17 4.07 -0.44
CA TRP A 219 13.24 3.83 -1.88
C TRP A 219 12.79 5.06 -2.69
N LEU A 220 11.70 5.72 -2.31
CA LEU A 220 11.19 6.91 -2.99
C LEU A 220 12.16 8.10 -2.94
N ARG A 221 12.91 8.25 -1.83
CA ARG A 221 13.92 9.31 -1.69
C ARG A 221 15.16 9.02 -2.54
N GLU A 222 15.52 7.75 -2.67
CA GLU A 222 16.64 7.31 -3.50
C GLU A 222 16.30 7.40 -5.01
N HIS A 223 15.01 7.24 -5.38
CA HIS A 223 14.54 7.16 -6.76
C HIS A 223 13.54 8.28 -7.11
N VAL A 224 13.93 9.55 -6.92
CA VAL A 224 13.02 10.72 -7.05
C VAL A 224 12.28 10.79 -8.39
N LYS A 225 12.92 10.42 -9.51
CA LYS A 225 12.26 10.41 -10.83
C LYS A 225 11.15 9.36 -10.91
N GLU A 226 11.39 8.18 -10.34
CA GLU A 226 10.42 7.09 -10.32
C GLU A 226 9.34 7.31 -9.26
N ALA A 227 9.65 8.05 -8.19
CA ALA A 227 8.67 8.46 -7.20
C ALA A 227 7.51 9.26 -7.84
N ALA A 228 7.78 10.10 -8.83
CA ALA A 228 6.71 10.78 -9.57
C ALA A 228 5.78 9.79 -10.30
N ILE A 229 6.32 8.73 -10.90
CA ILE A 229 5.54 7.66 -11.55
C ILE A 229 4.66 6.95 -10.51
N VAL A 230 5.22 6.64 -9.33
CA VAL A 230 4.48 6.04 -8.22
C VAL A 230 3.29 6.90 -7.82
N MET A 231 3.49 8.20 -7.61
CA MET A 231 2.44 9.11 -7.12
C MET A 231 1.32 9.31 -8.15
N GLU A 232 1.67 9.49 -9.43
CA GLU A 232 0.69 9.54 -10.53
C GLU A 232 -0.13 8.25 -10.60
N ASN A 233 0.52 7.11 -10.39
CA ASN A 233 -0.16 5.83 -10.41
C ASN A 233 -1.10 5.65 -9.20
N VAL A 234 -0.69 6.11 -8.03
CA VAL A 234 -1.57 6.17 -6.84
C VAL A 234 -2.80 7.02 -7.13
N GLU A 235 -2.63 8.24 -7.66
CA GLU A 235 -3.76 9.10 -8.04
C GLU A 235 -4.70 8.37 -9.00
N ARG A 236 -4.16 7.83 -10.10
CA ARG A 236 -4.93 7.17 -11.15
C ARG A 236 -5.82 6.04 -10.60
N VAL A 237 -5.26 5.19 -9.74
CA VAL A 237 -5.96 4.05 -9.15
C VAL A 237 -7.00 4.52 -8.13
N VAL A 238 -6.63 5.41 -7.22
CA VAL A 238 -7.50 5.90 -6.14
C VAL A 238 -8.68 6.71 -6.68
N THR A 239 -8.47 7.47 -7.75
CA THR A 239 -9.52 8.25 -8.44
C THR A 239 -10.30 7.43 -9.47
N CYS A 240 -10.03 6.12 -9.58
CA CYS A 240 -10.67 5.22 -10.54
C CYS A 240 -10.56 5.67 -12.02
N LYS A 241 -9.58 6.52 -12.35
CA LYS A 241 -9.31 6.97 -13.73
C LYS A 241 -8.71 5.87 -14.61
N GLY A 242 -8.11 4.85 -14.01
CA GLY A 242 -7.51 3.73 -14.73
C GLY A 242 -6.93 2.66 -13.81
N THR A 243 -6.25 1.69 -14.41
CA THR A 243 -5.51 0.66 -13.69
C THR A 243 -4.13 1.15 -13.31
N ALA A 244 -3.51 0.41 -12.38
CA ALA A 244 -2.12 0.62 -12.03
C ALA A 244 -1.26 0.29 -13.26
N ASP A 245 -0.77 1.31 -13.93
CA ASP A 245 0.05 1.21 -15.14
C ASP A 245 1.25 2.13 -15.01
N ILE A 246 2.44 1.59 -15.27
CA ILE A 246 3.73 2.28 -15.13
C ILE A 246 3.94 3.11 -16.40
N THR A 247 3.06 4.09 -16.57
CA THR A 247 3.14 5.07 -17.64
C THR A 247 4.01 6.24 -17.20
N MET A 248 4.57 6.95 -18.18
CA MET A 248 5.31 8.18 -17.92
C MET A 248 4.47 9.15 -17.08
N PRO A 249 5.09 9.87 -16.13
CA PRO A 249 4.36 10.81 -15.29
C PRO A 249 3.83 11.97 -16.16
N ASP A 250 2.76 12.63 -15.71
CA ASP A 250 2.22 13.80 -16.40
C ASP A 250 3.32 14.86 -16.54
N ALA A 251 3.64 15.22 -17.79
CA ALA A 251 4.69 16.18 -18.13
C ALA A 251 4.40 17.60 -17.60
N ASN A 252 3.19 17.86 -17.08
CA ASN A 252 2.79 19.15 -16.52
C ASN A 252 2.87 19.21 -14.99
N ARG A 253 3.27 18.13 -14.31
CA ARG A 253 3.28 18.03 -12.84
C ARG A 253 4.62 17.55 -12.31
N VAL A 254 5.02 18.12 -11.17
CA VAL A 254 6.20 17.71 -10.42
C VAL A 254 5.79 17.24 -9.04
N TRP A 255 6.23 16.05 -8.67
CA TRP A 255 6.04 15.48 -7.35
C TRP A 255 7.27 15.73 -6.47
N ARG A 256 7.05 16.25 -5.26
CA ARG A 256 8.13 16.46 -4.27
C ARG A 256 7.68 16.05 -2.88
N GLU A 257 8.62 15.50 -2.10
CA GLU A 257 8.42 15.29 -0.67
C GLU A 257 8.36 16.66 0.04
N MET A 258 7.42 16.80 0.99
CA MET A 258 7.23 18.03 1.72
C MET A 258 8.32 18.21 2.80
N PRO A 259 9.02 19.36 2.85
CA PRO A 259 10.15 19.57 3.77
C PRO A 259 9.82 19.45 5.26
N HIS A 260 8.59 19.81 5.65
CA HIS A 260 8.15 19.83 7.06
C HIS A 260 7.20 18.68 7.41
N GLU A 261 6.94 17.79 6.46
CA GLU A 261 6.05 16.64 6.62
C GLU A 261 6.65 15.42 5.91
N PRO A 262 7.73 14.83 6.46
CA PRO A 262 8.43 13.72 5.81
C PRO A 262 7.48 12.54 5.58
N GLY A 263 7.57 11.94 4.40
CA GLY A 263 6.69 10.89 3.91
C GLY A 263 5.41 11.38 3.23
N ASN A 264 5.15 12.69 3.20
CA ASN A 264 4.07 13.26 2.41
C ASN A 264 4.64 13.85 1.11
N TRP A 265 4.04 13.47 -0.01
CA TRP A 265 4.42 13.89 -1.35
C TRP A 265 3.32 14.73 -1.97
N ALA A 266 3.68 15.90 -2.50
CA ALA A 266 2.75 16.85 -3.06
C ALA A 266 2.98 17.05 -4.56
N SER A 267 1.90 17.17 -5.32
CA SER A 267 1.94 17.55 -6.73
C SER A 267 1.93 19.07 -6.87
N SER A 268 2.91 19.64 -7.57
CA SER A 268 2.90 21.04 -7.99
C SER A 268 2.82 21.14 -9.52
N PRO A 269 2.01 22.03 -10.09
CA PRO A 269 2.03 22.28 -11.53
C PRO A 269 3.39 22.87 -11.93
N ILE A 270 3.91 22.46 -13.10
CA ILE A 270 5.11 23.06 -13.68
C ILE A 270 4.76 24.47 -14.13
N ARG A 271 5.36 25.48 -13.50
CA ARG A 271 5.20 26.88 -13.87
C ARG A 271 5.90 27.11 -15.21
N THR A 272 5.14 27.32 -16.28
CA THR A 272 5.67 27.89 -17.54
C THR A 272 5.98 29.38 -17.32
N GLU A 273 7.01 29.88 -18.00
CA GLU A 273 7.63 31.22 -17.79
C GLU A 273 6.67 32.41 -17.94
N HIS A 274 5.46 32.21 -18.46
CA HIS A 274 4.40 33.21 -18.48
C HIS A 274 3.67 33.18 -17.14
N SER A 275 4.17 33.97 -16.19
CA SER A 275 3.62 34.03 -14.83
C SER A 275 2.10 34.23 -14.85
N PRO A 276 1.29 33.29 -14.29
CA PRO A 276 -0.14 33.48 -14.12
C PRO A 276 -0.46 34.60 -13.13
N ASP A 277 0.55 35.10 -12.40
CA ASP A 277 0.45 36.15 -11.39
C ASP A 277 0.37 37.55 -12.00
N THR A 278 0.64 37.72 -13.30
CA THR A 278 0.43 39.01 -13.98
C THR A 278 -1.07 39.27 -14.17
N ALA A 279 -1.54 40.39 -13.63
CA ALA A 279 -2.91 40.86 -13.82
C ALA A 279 -3.16 41.19 -15.29
N VAL A 280 -4.27 40.70 -15.85
CA VAL A 280 -4.68 41.07 -17.21
C VAL A 280 -5.31 42.47 -17.17
N PRO A 281 -5.03 43.38 -18.12
CA PRO A 281 -5.66 44.70 -18.16
C PRO A 281 -7.19 44.58 -18.17
N GLY A 282 -7.87 45.22 -17.21
CA GLY A 282 -9.33 45.19 -17.07
C GLY A 282 -9.88 44.05 -16.17
N GLU A 283 -9.02 43.19 -15.63
CA GLU A 283 -9.41 42.13 -14.71
C GLU A 283 -9.59 42.66 -13.27
N THR A 284 -10.71 42.32 -12.62
CA THR A 284 -10.91 42.65 -11.19
C THR A 284 -10.01 41.77 -10.31
N TYR A 285 -9.63 42.26 -9.11
CA TYR A 285 -8.84 41.46 -8.16
C TYR A 285 -9.47 40.09 -7.86
N ARG A 286 -10.81 40.04 -7.74
CA ARG A 286 -11.55 38.79 -7.56
C ARG A 286 -11.39 37.87 -8.78
N GLN A 287 -11.51 38.40 -9.99
CA GLN A 287 -11.32 37.60 -11.22
C GLN A 287 -9.88 37.14 -11.38
N TRP A 288 -8.89 37.97 -11.05
CA TRP A 288 -7.49 37.60 -11.03
C TRP A 288 -7.20 36.50 -10.01
N LEU A 289 -7.65 36.66 -8.77
CA LEU A 289 -7.49 35.67 -7.71
C LEU A 289 -8.17 34.36 -8.11
N LEU A 290 -9.41 34.45 -8.61
CA LEU A 290 -10.13 33.29 -9.12
C LEU A 290 -9.44 32.69 -10.35
N ARG A 291 -8.88 33.44 -11.29
CA ARG A 291 -8.19 32.89 -12.47
C ARG A 291 -6.87 32.23 -12.10
N THR A 292 -6.04 32.90 -11.30
CA THR A 292 -4.74 32.39 -10.85
C THR A 292 -4.90 31.16 -9.95
N TYR A 293 -6.05 31.01 -9.29
CA TYR A 293 -6.36 29.87 -8.43
C TYR A 293 -7.28 28.81 -9.09
N HIS A 294 -8.16 29.21 -10.02
CA HIS A 294 -9.10 28.34 -10.74
C HIS A 294 -8.57 27.84 -12.09
N LYS A 295 -7.56 28.45 -12.72
CA LYS A 295 -6.81 27.77 -13.80
C LYS A 295 -6.00 26.59 -13.27
N THR A 296 -5.63 26.64 -11.99
CA THR A 296 -5.23 25.46 -11.24
C THR A 296 -6.43 24.50 -11.16
N SER A 297 -7.65 24.97 -10.87
CA SER A 297 -8.87 24.16 -10.66
C SER A 297 -9.57 23.55 -11.88
N GLU A 298 -9.44 24.12 -13.09
CA GLU A 298 -10.01 23.51 -14.32
C GLU A 298 -9.28 22.23 -14.74
N GLY A 299 -8.18 21.90 -14.03
CA GLY A 299 -7.56 20.58 -13.96
C GLY A 299 -6.98 20.31 -12.56
N SER A 300 -7.83 20.26 -11.53
CA SER A 300 -7.45 19.92 -10.13
C SER A 300 -6.39 20.85 -9.52
N GLY A 301 -6.87 21.99 -9.02
CA GLY A 301 -6.05 23.09 -8.49
C GLY A 301 -5.73 23.01 -7.02
N ALA A 302 -6.26 21.98 -6.37
CA ALA A 302 -5.83 21.60 -5.05
C ALA A 302 -4.51 20.84 -5.18
N GLU A 303 -3.55 21.18 -4.33
CA GLU A 303 -2.30 20.44 -4.22
C GLU A 303 -2.65 19.02 -3.78
N ILE A 304 -2.40 18.03 -4.65
CA ILE A 304 -2.68 16.63 -4.34
C ILE A 304 -1.56 16.13 -3.45
N VAL A 305 -1.94 15.54 -2.31
CA VAL A 305 -1.00 15.01 -1.32
C VAL A 305 -1.21 13.52 -1.14
N VAL A 306 -0.14 12.77 -1.36
CA VAL A 306 -0.04 11.33 -1.06
C VAL A 306 0.86 11.14 0.15
N SER A 307 0.28 10.62 1.24
CA SER A 307 1.01 10.27 2.46
C SER A 307 1.42 8.81 2.44
N VAL A 308 2.71 8.54 2.34
CA VAL A 308 3.31 7.20 2.47
C VAL A 308 3.08 6.65 3.86
N ASN A 309 3.27 7.49 4.88
CA ASN A 309 3.14 7.08 6.27
C ASN A 309 1.71 6.69 6.61
N GLN A 310 0.73 7.50 6.20
CA GLN A 310 -0.66 7.25 6.56
C GLN A 310 -1.40 6.38 5.54
N GLY A 311 -0.79 6.12 4.37
CA GLY A 311 -1.48 5.50 3.24
C GLY A 311 -2.71 6.29 2.82
N ARG A 312 -2.60 7.63 2.78
CA ARG A 312 -3.73 8.53 2.50
C ARG A 312 -3.48 9.33 1.24
N TYR A 313 -4.54 9.50 0.46
CA TYR A 313 -4.59 10.44 -0.65
C TYR A 313 -5.65 11.48 -0.32
N HIS A 314 -5.30 12.75 -0.45
CA HIS A 314 -6.21 13.86 -0.26
C HIS A 314 -5.78 15.06 -1.08
N CYS A 315 -6.75 15.88 -1.46
CA CYS A 315 -6.50 17.17 -2.06
C CYS A 315 -6.43 18.20 -0.94
N ARG A 316 -5.33 18.93 -0.84
CA ARG A 316 -5.21 20.07 0.08
C ARG A 316 -5.87 21.27 -0.59
N ASP A 317 -7.05 21.63 -0.12
CA ASP A 317 -7.52 23.00 -0.29
C ASP A 317 -6.55 23.89 0.48
N ALA A 318 -6.01 24.95 -0.14
CA ALA A 318 -5.06 25.85 0.52
C ALA A 318 -5.67 26.65 1.70
N GLY A 319 -6.84 26.25 2.22
CA GLY A 319 -7.53 26.91 3.32
C GLY A 319 -7.93 28.35 3.01
N LEU A 320 -7.89 28.75 1.74
CA LEU A 320 -8.20 30.11 1.31
C LEU A 320 -9.71 30.33 1.38
N GLN A 321 -10.14 30.93 2.48
CA GLN A 321 -11.42 31.62 2.55
C GLN A 321 -11.20 33.05 2.10
N LEU A 322 -12.08 33.56 1.22
CA LEU A 322 -12.13 34.99 0.94
C LEU A 322 -12.30 35.71 2.28
N LEU A 323 -11.38 36.62 2.58
CA LEU A 323 -11.54 37.50 3.73
C LEU A 323 -12.91 38.19 3.59
N PRO A 324 -13.77 38.12 4.63
CA PRO A 324 -15.05 38.80 4.60
C PRO A 324 -14.84 40.27 4.27
N GLU A 325 -15.71 40.87 3.46
CA GLU A 325 -15.54 42.23 2.94
C GLU A 325 -15.34 43.28 4.06
N ARG A 326 -15.99 43.05 5.21
CA ARG A 326 -15.80 43.82 6.46
C ARG A 326 -14.37 43.83 7.01
N VAL A 327 -13.59 42.78 6.76
CA VAL A 327 -12.18 42.65 7.19
C VAL A 327 -11.26 43.40 6.22
N LEU A 328 -11.58 43.43 4.93
CA LEU A 328 -10.87 44.25 3.94
C LEU A 328 -11.08 45.76 4.18
N LEU A 329 -12.21 46.12 4.77
CA LEU A 329 -12.53 47.49 5.18
C LEU A 329 -11.95 47.87 6.56
N ALA A 330 -11.24 46.97 7.23
CA ALA A 330 -10.73 47.26 8.56
C ALA A 330 -9.58 48.30 8.50
N PRO A 331 -9.58 49.33 9.37
CA PRO A 331 -8.64 50.46 9.28
C PRO A 331 -7.16 50.03 9.29
N HIS A 332 -6.84 49.03 10.10
CA HIS A 332 -5.48 48.50 10.25
C HIS A 332 -4.97 47.79 8.98
N LEU A 333 -5.87 47.14 8.23
CA LEU A 333 -5.54 46.46 6.98
C LEU A 333 -5.39 47.47 5.83
N GLN A 334 -6.22 48.51 5.80
CA GLN A 334 -6.07 49.63 4.87
C GLN A 334 -4.79 50.43 5.12
N GLU A 335 -4.41 50.63 6.39
CA GLU A 335 -3.15 51.28 6.77
C GLU A 335 -1.93 50.44 6.36
N ALA A 336 -1.98 49.12 6.53
CA ALA A 336 -0.92 48.21 6.07
C ALA A 336 -0.75 48.24 4.54
N TRP A 337 -1.86 48.24 3.79
CA TRP A 337 -1.84 48.25 2.33
C TRP A 337 -1.39 49.59 1.74
N SER A 338 -1.87 50.70 2.30
CA SER A 338 -1.50 52.06 1.87
C SER A 338 -0.01 52.35 2.08
N ARG A 339 0.59 51.84 3.17
CA ARG A 339 2.05 51.91 3.41
C ARG A 339 2.87 51.12 2.37
N GLN A 340 2.32 50.04 1.81
CA GLN A 340 3.01 49.19 0.83
C GLN A 340 2.98 49.80 -0.56
N VAL A 341 1.87 50.42 -0.97
CA VAL A 341 1.76 51.19 -2.22
C VAL A 341 2.67 52.43 -2.19
N ALA A 342 2.75 53.11 -1.04
CA ALA A 342 3.65 54.25 -0.86
C ALA A 342 5.15 53.87 -0.89
N ARG A 343 5.51 52.64 -0.51
CA ARG A 343 6.89 52.13 -0.62
C ARG A 343 7.26 51.78 -2.07
N SER A 344 6.33 51.20 -2.83
CA SER A 344 6.55 50.88 -4.25
C SER A 344 6.63 52.12 -5.14
N ALA A 345 5.96 53.22 -4.77
CA ALA A 345 6.06 54.51 -5.46
C ALA A 345 7.34 55.30 -5.14
N LYS A 346 8.09 54.92 -4.09
CA LYS A 346 9.39 55.54 -3.73
C LYS A 346 10.60 54.78 -4.28
N LEU A 347 10.38 53.64 -4.95
CA LEU A 347 11.41 52.78 -5.53
C LEU A 347 11.34 52.72 -7.07
N ARG A 348 10.65 53.67 -7.71
CA ARG A 348 10.69 53.90 -9.15
C ARG A 348 11.29 55.26 -9.46
#